data_AF-A0A436RCP8-F1
#
_entry.id   AF-A0A436RCP8-F1
#
_cell.length_a   1.000
_cell.length_b   1.000
_cell.length_c   1.000
_cell.angle_alpha   90.00
_cell.angle_beta   90.00
_cell.angle_gamma   90.00
#
_symmetry.space_group_name_H-M   'P 1'
#
loop_
_entity.id
_entity.type
_entity.pdbx_description
1 polymer ?
#
loop_
_entity_poly.entity_id
_entity_poly.type
_entity_poly.pdbx_seq_one_letter_code
_entity_poly.pdbx_strand_id
1 'polypeptide(L)'
;MDAVAHSPEDHRRRELGAFLRSRRERLSPDAAGIACGARRRTPGLRREEVAMIAGVGTTWYTWLEQGRDVRPSVEVLSALCQALRLDGAEQRHLFTLAGRQQPERRRIVQSKVEGPLLHMLQSLVLQPAYVVGPRWDVLAWNDAAVAIFGDYGQLAGEARNILPGVFTDP
;
A
#
# COMPACT_ATOMS: atom_id res chain seq x y z
N MET A 1 -38.37 29.04 -3.83
CA MET A 1 -36.89 29.03 -3.90
C MET A 1 -36.44 27.82 -3.10
N ASP A 2 -36.44 26.65 -3.74
CA ASP A 2 -36.17 25.38 -3.06
C ASP A 2 -34.67 25.25 -2.80
N ALA A 3 -34.32 25.27 -1.53
CA ALA A 3 -33.02 24.83 -1.07
C ALA A 3 -32.92 23.33 -1.37
N VAL A 4 -32.21 22.97 -2.44
CA VAL A 4 -31.86 21.58 -2.72
C VAL A 4 -31.02 21.09 -1.55
N ALA A 5 -31.64 20.34 -0.65
CA ALA A 5 -30.96 19.61 0.41
C ALA A 5 -29.97 18.67 -0.28
N HIS A 6 -28.67 18.96 -0.14
CA HIS A 6 -27.64 18.11 -0.70
C HIS A 6 -27.67 16.76 0.02
N SER A 7 -27.68 15.67 -0.74
CA SER A 7 -27.63 14.33 -0.16
C SER A 7 -26.41 14.21 0.76
N PRO A 8 -26.50 13.45 1.88
CA PRO A 8 -25.33 13.12 2.69
C PRO A 8 -24.16 12.58 1.85
N GLU A 9 -24.46 11.89 0.75
CA GLU A 9 -23.46 11.42 -0.21
C GLU A 9 -22.78 12.57 -0.97
N ASP A 10 -23.51 13.62 -1.35
CA ASP A 10 -22.95 14.81 -2.01
C ASP A 10 -22.01 15.58 -1.08
N HIS A 11 -22.37 15.66 0.20
CA HIS A 11 -21.50 16.27 1.21
C HIS A 11 -20.19 15.49 1.32
N ARG A 12 -20.28 14.17 1.50
CA ARG A 12 -19.11 13.28 1.62
C ARG A 12 -18.24 13.30 0.35
N ARG A 13 -18.82 13.36 -0.86
CA ARG A 13 -18.06 13.49 -2.13
C ARG A 13 -17.27 14.80 -2.19
N ARG A 14 -17.83 15.91 -1.70
CA ARG A 14 -17.14 17.20 -1.65
C ARG A 14 -16.02 17.20 -0.61
N GLU A 15 -16.24 16.58 0.55
CA GLU A 15 -15.19 16.38 1.56
C GLU A 15 -14.04 15.53 0.99
N LEU A 16 -14.33 14.45 0.27
CA LEU A 16 -13.32 13.64 -0.42
C LEU A 16 -12.49 14.47 -1.40
N GLY A 17 -13.16 15.27 -2.24
CA GLY A 17 -12.48 16.13 -3.20
C GLY A 17 -11.61 17.20 -2.54
N ALA A 18 -12.09 17.81 -1.45
CA ALA A 18 -11.35 18.78 -0.65
C ALA A 18 -10.13 18.16 0.03
N PHE A 19 -10.28 16.95 0.58
CA PHE A 19 -9.19 16.19 1.17
C PHE A 19 -8.10 15.90 0.14
N LEU A 20 -8.45 15.34 -1.02
CA LEU A 20 -7.49 15.04 -2.09
C LEU A 20 -6.73 16.28 -2.56
N ARG A 21 -7.44 17.40 -2.75
CA ARG A 21 -6.84 18.69 -3.10
C ARG A 21 -5.82 19.15 -2.08
N SER A 22 -6.17 19.11 -0.79
CA SER A 22 -5.27 19.49 0.30
C SER A 22 -4.00 18.65 0.32
N ARG A 23 -4.11 17.33 0.15
CA ARG A 23 -2.94 16.42 0.13
C ARG A 23 -2.05 16.64 -1.09
N ARG A 24 -2.66 16.84 -2.27
CA ARG A 24 -1.95 17.17 -3.51
C ARG A 24 -1.15 18.47 -3.38
N GLU A 25 -1.76 19.52 -2.83
CA GLU A 25 -1.13 20.84 -2.71
C GLU A 25 -0.03 20.88 -1.65
N ARG A 26 -0.09 20.00 -0.65
CA ARG A 26 0.94 19.85 0.39
C ARG A 26 2.17 19.07 -0.09
N LEU A 27 2.00 18.08 -0.96
CA LEU A 27 3.09 17.20 -1.39
C LEU A 27 3.96 17.90 -2.44
N SER A 28 5.27 18.01 -2.16
CA SER A 28 6.21 18.56 -3.13
C SER A 28 6.48 17.54 -4.26
N PRO A 29 6.73 18.02 -5.49
CA PRO A 29 7.04 17.14 -6.61
C PRO A 29 8.25 16.24 -6.38
N ASP A 30 9.31 16.78 -5.77
CA ASP A 30 10.53 16.00 -5.46
C ASP A 30 10.23 14.86 -4.49
N ALA A 31 9.42 15.12 -3.46
CA ALA A 31 8.98 14.06 -2.55
C ALA A 31 8.16 13.00 -3.29
N ALA A 32 7.41 13.36 -4.33
CA ALA A 32 6.68 12.41 -5.17
C ALA A 32 7.54 11.72 -6.24
N GLY A 33 8.85 11.99 -6.33
CA GLY A 33 9.74 11.42 -7.34
C GLY A 33 9.58 12.06 -8.73
N ILE A 34 8.94 13.24 -8.82
CA ILE A 34 8.77 13.99 -10.06
C ILE A 34 9.90 15.01 -10.18
N ALA A 35 10.73 14.89 -11.21
CA ALA A 35 11.78 15.88 -11.49
C ALA A 35 11.19 17.30 -11.63
N CYS A 36 11.80 18.27 -10.94
CA CYS A 36 11.44 19.68 -11.08
C CYS A 36 11.92 20.26 -12.41
N GLY A 37 11.02 20.39 -13.39
CA GLY A 37 11.27 21.19 -14.60
C GLY A 37 11.36 22.70 -14.30
N ALA A 38 12.05 23.45 -15.16
CA ALA A 38 12.23 24.89 -14.99
C ALA A 38 10.89 25.64 -15.08
N ARG A 39 10.59 26.45 -14.04
CA ARG A 39 9.43 27.36 -13.89
C ARG A 39 8.08 26.68 -13.61
N ARG A 40 7.82 26.36 -12.34
CA ARG A 40 6.49 25.96 -11.84
C ARG A 40 5.74 27.12 -11.19
N ARG A 41 4.43 27.21 -11.42
CA ARG A 41 3.52 28.18 -10.77
C ARG A 41 2.83 27.63 -9.51
N THR A 42 2.78 26.31 -9.36
CA THR A 42 2.13 25.63 -8.23
C THR A 42 3.22 24.99 -7.34
N PRO A 43 3.22 25.25 -6.02
CA PRO A 43 4.23 24.68 -5.11
C PRO A 43 4.04 23.17 -4.87
N GLY A 44 2.80 22.68 -4.89
CA GLY A 44 2.48 21.26 -4.77
C GLY A 44 2.32 20.54 -6.11
N LEU A 45 1.90 19.28 -6.04
CA LEU A 45 1.64 18.46 -7.21
C LEU A 45 0.51 19.02 -8.09
N ARG A 46 0.65 18.82 -9.40
CA ARG A 46 -0.41 19.08 -10.37
C ARG A 46 -1.36 17.89 -10.49
N ARG A 47 -2.54 18.11 -11.06
CA ARG A 47 -3.55 17.04 -11.20
C ARG A 47 -3.05 15.93 -12.13
N GLU A 48 -2.41 16.32 -13.22
CA GLU A 48 -1.79 15.43 -14.19
C GLU A 48 -0.66 14.61 -13.57
N GLU A 49 0.11 15.17 -12.63
CA GLU A 49 1.20 14.46 -11.94
C GLU A 49 0.62 13.39 -11.00
N VAL A 50 -0.40 13.72 -10.20
CA VAL A 50 -1.08 12.72 -9.36
C VAL A 50 -1.72 11.63 -10.20
N ALA A 51 -2.43 12.02 -11.27
CA ALA A 51 -3.10 11.08 -12.16
C ALA A 51 -2.11 10.09 -12.81
N MET A 52 -0.95 10.60 -13.26
CA MET A 52 0.14 9.79 -13.79
C MET A 52 0.66 8.78 -12.75
N ILE A 53 1.02 9.23 -11.54
CA ILE A 53 1.56 8.34 -10.50
C ILE A 53 0.53 7.29 -10.07
N ALA A 54 -0.75 7.68 -9.98
CA ALA A 54 -1.83 6.78 -9.59
C ALA A 54 -2.36 5.89 -10.74
N GLY A 55 -1.87 6.07 -11.98
CA GLY A 55 -2.31 5.29 -13.13
C GLY A 55 -3.77 5.54 -13.54
N VAL A 56 -4.27 6.76 -13.36
CA VAL A 56 -5.65 7.17 -13.71
C VAL A 56 -5.67 8.31 -14.71
N GLY A 57 -6.81 8.54 -15.37
CA GLY A 57 -6.96 9.67 -16.28
C GLY A 57 -7.03 11.03 -15.54
N THR A 58 -6.33 12.04 -16.04
CA THR A 58 -6.31 13.41 -15.47
C THR A 58 -7.71 14.03 -15.33
N THR A 59 -8.56 13.85 -16.34
CA THR A 59 -9.95 14.34 -16.32
C THR A 59 -10.77 13.64 -15.23
N TRP A 60 -10.57 12.34 -15.06
CA TRP A 60 -11.25 11.55 -14.04
C TRP A 60 -10.82 11.98 -12.63
N TYR A 61 -9.52 12.17 -12.39
CA TYR A 61 -9.01 12.70 -11.12
C TYR A 61 -9.54 14.12 -10.84
N THR A 62 -9.68 14.94 -11.89
CA THR A 62 -10.27 16.28 -11.77
C THR A 62 -11.73 16.21 -11.32
N TRP A 63 -12.53 15.29 -11.87
CA TRP A 63 -13.91 15.07 -11.43
C TRP A 63 -14.01 14.59 -9.99
N LEU A 64 -13.09 13.71 -9.58
CA LEU A 64 -12.98 13.25 -8.20
C LEU A 64 -12.69 14.43 -7.24
N GLU A 65 -11.72 15.29 -7.56
CA GLU A 65 -11.44 16.51 -6.78
C GLU A 65 -12.58 17.53 -6.77
N GLN A 66 -13.46 17.51 -7.77
CA GLN A 66 -14.64 18.36 -7.86
C GLN A 66 -15.85 17.81 -7.09
N GLY A 67 -15.75 16.59 -6.54
CA GLY A 67 -16.87 15.92 -5.86
C GLY A 67 -18.01 15.53 -6.81
N ARG A 68 -17.73 15.33 -8.10
CA ARG A 68 -18.72 14.77 -9.03
C ARG A 68 -19.04 13.32 -8.65
N ASP A 69 -20.14 12.81 -9.18
CA ASP A 69 -20.53 11.41 -8.96
C ASP A 69 -19.64 10.44 -9.75
N VAL A 70 -18.43 10.24 -9.25
CA VAL A 70 -17.48 9.21 -9.67
C VAL A 70 -17.21 8.31 -8.48
N ARG A 71 -17.31 6.99 -8.69
CA ARG A 71 -17.13 5.99 -7.64
C ARG A 71 -15.76 5.32 -7.79
N PRO A 72 -14.74 5.73 -7.02
CA PRO A 72 -13.44 5.07 -7.07
C PRO A 72 -13.54 3.62 -6.58
N SER A 73 -12.76 2.73 -7.22
CA SER A 73 -12.54 1.37 -6.72
C SER A 73 -11.56 1.38 -5.54
N VAL A 74 -11.51 0.28 -4.80
CA VAL A 74 -10.54 0.09 -3.70
C VAL A 74 -9.10 0.16 -4.21
N GLU A 75 -8.84 -0.36 -5.41
CA GLU A 75 -7.55 -0.32 -6.06
C GLU A 75 -7.14 1.12 -6.39
N VAL A 76 -8.04 1.91 -6.97
CA VAL A 76 -7.77 3.32 -7.28
C VAL A 76 -7.53 4.13 -6.01
N LEU A 77 -8.31 3.91 -4.94
CA LEU A 77 -8.05 4.55 -3.65
C LEU A 77 -6.67 4.17 -3.09
N SER A 78 -6.27 2.91 -3.23
CA SER A 78 -4.95 2.44 -2.80
C SER A 78 -3.83 3.08 -3.62
N ALA A 79 -3.99 3.20 -4.94
CA ALA A 79 -3.04 3.89 -5.81
C ALA A 79 -2.92 5.38 -5.46
N LEU A 80 -4.04 6.06 -5.17
CA LEU A 80 -4.05 7.45 -4.71
C LEU A 80 -3.36 7.62 -3.36
N CYS A 81 -3.53 6.68 -2.43
CA CYS A 81 -2.79 6.68 -1.16
C CYS A 81 -1.27 6.64 -1.39
N GLN A 82 -0.79 5.82 -2.33
CA GLN A 82 0.63 5.75 -2.67
C GLN A 82 1.10 7.02 -3.38
N ALA A 83 0.36 7.48 -4.40
CA ALA A 83 0.70 8.66 -5.18
C ALA A 83 0.81 9.94 -4.32
N LEU A 84 -0.07 10.07 -3.33
CA LEU A 84 -0.10 11.21 -2.41
C LEU A 84 0.71 10.98 -1.13
N ARG A 85 1.40 9.83 -1.02
CA ARG A 85 2.18 9.41 0.15
C ARG A 85 1.43 9.58 1.48
N LEU A 86 0.17 9.14 1.50
CA LEU A 86 -0.69 9.27 2.66
C LEU A 86 -0.22 8.37 3.81
N ASP A 87 -0.22 8.92 5.03
CA ASP A 87 0.05 8.14 6.24
C ASP A 87 -1.13 7.21 6.60
N GLY A 88 -0.95 6.35 7.61
CA GLY A 88 -1.97 5.39 8.00
C GLY A 88 -3.28 6.00 8.53
N ALA A 89 -3.29 7.23 9.05
CA ALA A 89 -4.50 7.92 9.46
C ALA A 89 -5.21 8.57 8.26
N GLU A 90 -4.43 9.20 7.38
CA GLU A 90 -4.89 9.81 6.13
C GLU A 90 -5.51 8.77 5.20
N GLN A 91 -4.92 7.57 5.09
CA GLN A 91 -5.49 6.45 4.33
C GLN A 91 -6.87 6.05 4.87
N ARG A 92 -7.00 5.80 6.18
CA ARG A 92 -8.28 5.43 6.81
C ARG A 92 -9.35 6.49 6.58
N HIS A 93 -8.97 7.76 6.67
CA HIS A 93 -9.86 8.88 6.41
C HIS A 93 -10.32 8.92 4.94
N LEU A 94 -9.41 8.75 3.98
CA LEU A 94 -9.73 8.66 2.55
C LEU A 94 -10.77 7.56 2.28
N PHE A 95 -10.57 6.35 2.81
CA PHE A 95 -11.49 5.22 2.63
C PHE A 95 -12.87 5.50 3.27
N THR A 96 -12.90 6.16 4.44
CA THR A 96 -14.14 6.58 5.11
C THR A 96 -14.92 7.58 4.26
N LEU A 97 -14.23 8.60 3.72
CA LEU A 97 -14.83 9.58 2.81
C LEU A 97 -15.26 8.95 1.47
N ALA A 98 -14.60 7.91 1.01
CA ALA A 98 -15.03 7.18 -0.19
C ALA A 98 -16.18 6.19 0.08
N GLY A 99 -16.59 5.98 1.33
CA GLY A 99 -17.58 4.96 1.70
C GLY A 99 -17.12 3.53 1.37
N ARG A 100 -15.81 3.28 1.40
CA ARG A 100 -15.20 1.97 1.08
C ARG A 100 -14.46 1.44 2.30
N GLN A 101 -14.41 0.13 2.44
CA GLN A 101 -13.52 -0.50 3.42
C GLN A 101 -12.08 -0.44 2.90
N GLN A 102 -11.17 0.00 3.77
CA GLN A 102 -9.74 -0.11 3.49
C GLN A 102 -9.38 -1.60 3.40
N PRO A 103 -8.57 -2.05 2.41
CA PRO A 103 -8.02 -3.38 2.44
C PRO A 103 -7.34 -3.57 3.79
N GLU A 104 -7.69 -4.63 4.51
CA GLU A 104 -6.94 -4.96 5.71
C GLU A 104 -5.48 -5.09 5.30
N ARG A 105 -4.63 -4.16 5.76
CA ARG A 105 -3.20 -4.44 5.89
C ARG A 105 -3.17 -5.56 6.91
N ARG A 106 -3.25 -6.79 6.42
CA ARG A 106 -3.21 -7.99 7.24
C ARG A 106 -1.92 -7.84 8.04
N ARG A 107 -2.08 -7.48 9.31
CA ARG A 107 -0.97 -7.36 10.25
C ARG A 107 -0.20 -8.65 10.06
N ILE A 108 1.10 -8.56 9.84
CA ILE A 108 1.97 -9.75 9.78
C ILE A 108 1.90 -10.32 11.21
N VAL A 109 0.86 -11.09 11.48
CA VAL A 109 0.85 -12.02 12.58
C VAL A 109 1.89 -13.02 12.12
N GLN A 110 3.05 -13.00 12.77
CA GLN A 110 4.01 -14.08 12.59
C GLN A 110 3.22 -15.36 12.85
N SER A 111 2.98 -16.13 11.78
CA SER A 111 2.30 -17.41 11.91
C SER A 111 3.14 -18.24 12.85
N LYS A 112 2.61 -18.48 14.06
CA LYS A 112 3.33 -19.25 15.06
C LYS A 112 3.38 -20.69 14.58
N VAL A 113 4.58 -21.22 14.38
CA VAL A 113 4.77 -22.63 14.06
C VAL A 113 4.46 -23.45 15.30
N GLU A 114 3.62 -24.47 15.15
CA GLU A 114 3.22 -25.34 16.26
C GLU A 114 4.40 -26.19 16.77
N GLY A 115 4.41 -26.48 18.07
CA GLY A 115 5.50 -27.22 18.74
C GLY A 115 5.87 -28.56 18.09
N PRO A 116 4.92 -29.43 17.73
CA PRO A 116 5.23 -30.71 17.07
C PRO A 116 5.94 -30.54 15.72
N LEU A 117 5.54 -29.52 14.95
CA LEU A 117 6.16 -29.23 13.66
C LEU A 117 7.60 -28.71 13.83
N LEU A 118 7.84 -27.88 14.86
CA LEU A 118 9.20 -27.47 15.22
C LEU A 118 10.07 -28.65 15.67
N HIS A 119 9.51 -29.58 16.44
CA HIS A 119 10.25 -30.77 16.87
C HIS A 119 10.63 -31.66 15.68
N MET A 120 9.68 -31.90 14.76
CA MET A 120 9.96 -32.61 13.51
C MET A 120 11.04 -31.90 12.70
N LEU A 121 10.93 -30.58 12.52
CA LEU A 121 11.91 -29.78 11.81
C LEU A 121 13.32 -29.91 12.40
N GLN A 122 13.45 -29.89 13.74
CA GLN A 122 14.71 -30.05 14.45
C GLN A 122 15.28 -31.48 14.37
N SER A 123 14.41 -32.49 14.20
CA SER A 123 14.85 -33.89 14.04
C SER A 123 15.55 -34.18 12.71
N LEU A 124 15.37 -33.32 11.70
CA LEU A 124 15.99 -33.40 10.37
C LEU A 124 17.45 -32.90 10.38
N VAL A 125 18.27 -33.39 11.30
CA VAL A 125 19.59 -32.80 11.64
C VAL A 125 20.53 -32.67 10.44
N LEU A 126 20.53 -33.63 9.51
CA LEU A 126 21.39 -33.63 8.31
C LEU A 126 20.66 -33.22 7.04
N GLN A 127 19.39 -32.82 7.14
CA GLN A 127 18.53 -32.51 6.00
C GLN A 127 18.10 -31.05 6.09
N PRO A 128 18.62 -30.16 5.22
CA PRO A 128 18.21 -28.76 5.18
C PRO A 128 16.68 -28.66 5.03
N ALA A 129 16.02 -28.04 6.00
CA ALA A 129 14.57 -27.93 6.03
C ALA A 129 14.11 -26.60 6.63
N TYR A 130 12.97 -26.11 6.13
CA TYR A 130 12.30 -24.91 6.62
C TYR A 130 10.79 -25.03 6.45
N VAL A 131 10.05 -24.22 7.21
CA VAL A 131 8.59 -24.09 7.15
C VAL A 131 8.24 -22.76 6.52
N VAL A 132 7.40 -22.77 5.49
CA VAL A 132 6.89 -21.56 4.85
C VAL A 132 5.42 -21.30 5.20
N GLY A 133 5.07 -20.04 5.36
CA GLY A 133 3.70 -19.61 5.49
C GLY A 133 2.98 -19.53 4.12
N PRO A 134 1.66 -19.25 4.12
CA PRO A 134 0.87 -19.13 2.87
C PRO A 134 1.36 -18.05 1.90
N ARG A 135 2.14 -17.07 2.38
CA ARG A 135 2.75 -16.02 1.55
C ARG A 135 4.19 -16.34 1.12
N TRP A 136 4.70 -17.54 1.41
CA TRP A 136 6.09 -17.93 1.15
C TRP A 136 7.15 -17.24 2.04
N ASP A 137 6.71 -16.69 3.18
CA ASP A 137 7.63 -16.23 4.23
C ASP A 137 8.18 -17.44 5.01
N VAL A 138 9.50 -17.50 5.23
CA VAL A 138 10.10 -18.52 6.09
C VAL A 138 9.75 -18.25 7.56
N LEU A 139 9.07 -19.22 8.18
CA LEU A 139 8.56 -19.15 9.55
C LEU A 139 9.45 -19.85 10.57
N ALA A 140 10.14 -20.92 10.17
CA ALA A 140 11.10 -21.67 10.97
C ALA A 140 12.08 -22.43 10.06
N TRP A 141 13.28 -22.72 10.54
CA TRP A 141 14.33 -23.45 9.83
C TRP A 141 15.21 -24.23 10.81
N ASN A 142 15.93 -25.24 10.32
CA ASN A 142 16.91 -25.99 11.10
C ASN A 142 18.35 -25.54 10.82
N ASP A 143 19.31 -26.04 11.62
CA ASP A 143 20.73 -25.66 11.48
C ASP A 143 21.32 -26.07 10.12
N ALA A 144 20.91 -27.21 9.57
CA ALA A 144 21.30 -27.65 8.24
C ALA A 144 20.84 -26.66 7.14
N ALA A 145 19.67 -26.04 7.31
CA ALA A 145 19.20 -24.98 6.41
C ALA A 145 20.05 -23.71 6.52
N VAL A 146 20.53 -23.34 7.71
CA VAL A 146 21.45 -22.20 7.86
C VAL A 146 22.74 -22.40 7.08
N ALA A 147 23.29 -23.62 7.11
CA ALA A 147 24.53 -23.94 6.42
C ALA A 147 24.41 -23.88 4.89
N ILE A 148 23.21 -24.09 4.33
CA ILE A 148 22.99 -24.18 2.87
C ILE A 148 22.35 -22.91 2.31
N PHE A 149 21.33 -22.38 2.98
CA PHE A 149 20.53 -21.25 2.51
C PHE A 149 20.84 -19.93 3.22
N GLY A 150 21.66 -19.96 4.27
CA GLY A 150 21.94 -18.81 5.11
C GLY A 150 20.95 -18.64 6.27
N ASP A 151 21.28 -17.72 7.17
CA ASP A 151 20.52 -17.49 8.40
C ASP A 151 19.32 -16.56 8.15
N TYR A 152 18.12 -17.14 8.01
CA TYR A 152 16.86 -16.40 7.89
C TYR A 152 16.56 -15.51 9.11
N GLY A 153 17.22 -15.72 10.25
CA GLY A 153 17.11 -14.89 11.44
C GLY A 153 17.65 -13.48 11.22
N GLN A 154 18.61 -13.32 10.32
CA GLN A 154 19.21 -12.04 9.95
C GLN A 154 18.35 -11.23 8.97
N LEU A 155 17.38 -11.87 8.32
CA LEU A 155 16.44 -11.24 7.40
C LEU A 155 15.25 -10.68 8.19
N ALA A 156 14.68 -9.56 7.75
CA ALA A 156 13.52 -8.94 8.40
C ALA A 156 12.39 -8.66 7.39
N GLY A 157 11.14 -8.83 7.83
CA GLY A 157 9.96 -8.53 7.03
C GLY A 157 9.93 -9.30 5.70
N GLU A 158 9.74 -8.57 4.60
CA GLU A 158 9.64 -9.13 3.24
C GLU A 158 10.93 -9.81 2.76
N ALA A 159 12.08 -9.54 3.38
CA ALA A 159 13.34 -10.21 3.07
C ALA A 159 13.34 -11.70 3.49
N ARG A 160 12.42 -12.14 4.36
CA ARG A 160 12.21 -13.56 4.67
C ARG A 160 11.31 -14.28 3.67
N ASN A 161 10.80 -13.57 2.66
CA ASN A 161 10.02 -14.17 1.61
C ASN A 161 10.93 -14.85 0.59
N ILE A 162 10.67 -16.11 0.25
CA ILE A 162 11.54 -16.83 -0.68
C ILE A 162 11.28 -16.49 -2.16
N LEU A 163 10.10 -15.93 -2.49
CA LEU A 163 9.76 -15.64 -3.90
C LEU A 163 10.64 -14.55 -4.52
N PRO A 164 10.91 -13.39 -3.87
CA PRO A 164 11.84 -12.41 -4.40
C PRO A 164 13.19 -13.03 -4.76
N GLY A 165 13.82 -13.80 -3.85
CA GLY A 165 15.09 -14.45 -4.12
C GLY A 165 15.05 -15.33 -5.37
N VAL A 166 14.02 -16.16 -5.52
CA VAL A 166 13.85 -17.05 -6.69
C VAL A 166 13.72 -16.27 -8.01
N PHE A 167 13.09 -15.10 -8.02
CA PHE A 167 12.79 -14.36 -9.25
C PHE A 167 13.72 -13.19 -9.55
N THR A 168 14.44 -12.65 -8.55
CA THR A 168 15.28 -11.46 -8.71
C THR A 168 16.77 -11.74 -8.62
N ASP A 169 17.17 -12.93 -8.14
CA ASP A 169 18.57 -13.36 -8.02
C ASP A 169 18.69 -14.87 -8.36
N PRO A 170 18.56 -15.23 -9.67
CA PRO A 170 18.51 -16.62 -10.13
C PRO A 170 19.85 -17.35 -10.12
#